data_AF-A0A6G0WFD7-F1
#
_entry.id   AF-A0A6G0WFD7-F1
#
_cell.length_a   1.000
_cell.length_b   1.000
_cell.length_c   1.000
_cell.angle_alpha   90.00
_cell.angle_beta   90.00
_cell.angle_gamma   90.00
#
_symmetry.space_group_name_H-M   'P 1'
#
loop_
_entity.id
_entity.type
_entity.pdbx_description
1 polymer ?
#
loop_
_entity_poly.entity_id
_entity_poly.type
_entity_poly.pdbx_seq_one_letter_code
_entity_poly.pdbx_strand_id
1 'polypeptide(L)'
;MKITAILAAVASSLALVQGQVAVWGQCGGQGYTGSTVCASGSVCTKQSDFYSQCIPSANVPSTGPTTAPSTKPSTGPTTAPTPQPSASSPSLPSSKSIYFGTAEDTPTKYGTIIPDNFNLLVAGNGMKWDAHERSKGVFDFSNSLHTPSRTA
;
A
#
# COMPACT_ATOMS: atom_id res chain seq x y z
N MET A 1 -33.75 62.10 -13.41
CA MET A 1 -32.76 61.53 -12.46
C MET A 1 -33.53 60.50 -11.63
N LYS A 2 -33.65 59.23 -12.06
CA LYS A 2 -32.76 58.09 -11.77
C LYS A 2 -32.62 57.79 -10.26
N ILE A 3 -33.46 56.91 -9.70
CA ILE A 3 -33.05 56.00 -8.61
C ILE A 3 -33.80 54.68 -8.80
N THR A 4 -33.07 53.69 -9.28
CA THR A 4 -33.47 52.31 -9.56
C THR A 4 -33.66 51.50 -8.28
N ALA A 5 -34.67 50.63 -8.28
CA ALA A 5 -34.97 49.66 -7.24
C ALA A 5 -33.78 48.73 -6.97
N ILE A 6 -33.37 48.62 -5.70
CA ILE A 6 -32.36 47.67 -5.25
C ILE A 6 -33.10 46.41 -4.76
N LEU A 7 -33.26 45.42 -5.64
CA LEU A 7 -33.52 44.05 -5.24
C LEU A 7 -32.21 43.46 -4.71
N ALA A 8 -32.04 43.44 -3.38
CA ALA A 8 -30.96 42.70 -2.74
C ALA A 8 -31.35 41.21 -2.68
N ALA A 9 -31.19 40.50 -3.80
CA ALA A 9 -31.15 39.04 -3.78
C ALA A 9 -29.80 38.60 -3.20
N VAL A 10 -29.75 38.37 -1.89
CA VAL A 10 -28.60 37.74 -1.23
C VAL A 10 -28.63 36.25 -1.62
N ALA A 11 -28.05 35.94 -2.78
CA ALA A 11 -27.75 34.58 -3.17
C ALA A 11 -26.57 34.10 -2.32
N SER A 12 -26.88 33.54 -1.15
CA SER A 12 -25.91 32.79 -0.34
C SER A 12 -25.43 31.59 -1.15
N SER A 13 -24.26 31.74 -1.78
CA SER A 13 -23.52 30.64 -2.39
C SER A 13 -23.07 29.70 -1.28
N LEU A 14 -23.83 28.61 -1.05
CA LEU A 14 -23.31 27.44 -0.35
C LEU A 14 -22.18 26.86 -1.21
N ALA A 15 -20.95 27.22 -0.88
CA ALA A 15 -19.79 26.48 -1.32
C ALA A 15 -19.89 25.08 -0.71
N LEU A 16 -20.40 24.11 -1.46
CA LEU A 16 -20.23 22.70 -1.16
C LEU A 16 -18.73 22.44 -1.20
N VAL A 17 -18.10 22.49 -0.03
CA VAL A 17 -16.76 21.96 0.18
C VAL A 17 -16.84 20.47 -0.07
N GLN A 18 -16.68 20.06 -1.33
CA GLN A 18 -16.52 18.64 -1.65
C GLN A 18 -15.13 18.23 -1.17
N GLY A 19 -15.09 17.69 0.06
CA GLY A 19 -13.90 17.09 0.62
C GLY A 19 -13.38 15.99 -0.30
N GLN A 20 -12.07 15.90 -0.43
CA GLN A 20 -11.42 14.91 -1.25
C GLN A 20 -11.60 13.51 -0.63
N VAL A 21 -12.05 12.52 -1.41
CA VAL A 21 -12.25 11.15 -0.95
C VAL A 21 -10.89 10.51 -0.69
N ALA A 22 -10.69 9.96 0.51
CA ALA A 22 -9.46 9.25 0.85
C ALA A 22 -9.22 8.08 -0.13
N VAL A 23 -7.95 7.69 -0.28
CA VAL A 23 -7.62 6.50 -1.05
C VAL A 23 -8.36 5.29 -0.48
N TRP A 24 -8.87 4.43 -1.36
CA TRP A 24 -9.80 3.31 -1.08
C TRP A 24 -11.22 3.70 -0.68
N GLY A 25 -11.56 4.99 -0.59
CA GLY A 25 -12.93 5.45 -0.34
C GLY A 25 -13.84 5.35 -1.56
N GLN A 26 -15.16 5.36 -1.34
CA GLN A 26 -16.16 5.42 -2.40
C GLN A 26 -16.22 6.83 -3.01
N CYS A 27 -16.10 6.91 -4.32
CA CYS A 27 -16.09 8.15 -5.10
C CYS A 27 -17.13 8.19 -6.21
N GLY A 28 -18.02 7.20 -6.28
CA GLY A 28 -19.06 7.15 -7.30
C GLY A 28 -19.95 5.91 -7.20
N GLY A 29 -20.92 5.85 -8.10
CA GLY A 29 -21.95 4.81 -8.15
C GLY A 29 -23.35 5.41 -8.28
N GLN A 30 -24.29 4.63 -8.81
CA GLN A 30 -25.70 5.00 -8.87
C GLN A 30 -26.23 5.34 -7.46
N GLY A 31 -26.79 6.54 -7.31
CA GLY A 31 -27.30 7.05 -6.02
C GLY A 31 -26.25 7.65 -5.09
N TYR A 32 -24.97 7.69 -5.47
CA TYR A 32 -23.93 8.32 -4.67
C TYR A 32 -24.00 9.85 -4.78
N THR A 33 -24.16 10.55 -3.65
CA THR A 33 -24.23 12.02 -3.56
C THR A 33 -23.00 12.66 -2.92
N GLY A 34 -21.98 11.86 -2.61
CA GLY A 34 -20.73 12.32 -2.01
C GLY A 34 -19.77 12.94 -3.02
N SER A 35 -18.53 13.17 -2.58
CA SER A 35 -17.48 13.74 -3.43
C SER A 35 -16.99 12.73 -4.46
N THR A 36 -16.89 13.15 -5.72
CA THR A 36 -16.34 12.31 -6.80
C THR A 36 -14.84 12.52 -7.01
N VAL A 37 -14.22 13.39 -6.20
CA VAL A 37 -12.82 13.79 -6.33
C VAL A 37 -11.97 12.98 -5.35
N CYS A 38 -11.05 12.19 -5.88
CA CYS A 38 -10.15 11.35 -5.09
C CYS A 38 -8.92 12.09 -4.58
N ALA A 39 -8.38 11.58 -3.46
CA ALA A 39 -6.99 11.64 -2.99
C ALA A 39 -5.98 12.11 -4.04
N SER A 40 -5.14 13.12 -3.81
CA SER A 40 -4.08 13.46 -4.76
C SER A 40 -3.18 12.23 -4.89
N GLY A 41 -2.94 11.79 -6.12
CA GLY A 41 -2.29 10.49 -6.37
C GLY A 41 -3.24 9.29 -6.45
N SER A 42 -4.55 9.49 -6.49
CA SER A 42 -5.53 8.42 -6.69
C SER A 42 -6.63 8.83 -7.69
N VAL A 43 -7.20 7.85 -8.38
CA VAL A 43 -8.19 8.02 -9.43
C VAL A 43 -9.45 7.24 -9.07
N CYS A 44 -10.62 7.80 -9.37
CA CYS A 44 -11.89 7.13 -9.14
C CYS A 44 -12.12 6.05 -10.20
N THR A 45 -12.02 4.78 -9.79
CA THR A 45 -12.18 3.62 -10.67
C THR A 45 -13.52 2.96 -10.42
N LYS A 46 -14.34 2.79 -11.48
CA LYS A 46 -15.62 2.08 -11.40
C LYS A 46 -15.38 0.59 -11.16
N GLN A 47 -16.01 0.03 -10.11
CA GLN A 47 -15.98 -1.40 -9.80
C GLN A 47 -17.33 -2.07 -10.10
N SER A 48 -18.44 -1.34 -9.94
CA SER A 48 -19.78 -1.77 -10.34
C SER A 48 -20.64 -0.55 -10.69
N ASP A 49 -21.88 -0.76 -11.13
CA ASP A 49 -22.81 0.34 -11.41
C ASP A 49 -23.14 1.16 -10.15
N PHE A 50 -23.15 0.53 -8.98
CA PHE A 50 -23.47 1.18 -7.71
C PHE A 50 -22.23 1.60 -6.91
N TYR A 51 -21.01 1.28 -7.37
CA TYR A 51 -19.80 1.51 -6.60
C TYR A 51 -18.56 1.84 -7.45
N SER A 52 -17.92 2.95 -7.14
CA SER A 52 -16.61 3.35 -7.66
C SER A 52 -15.67 3.71 -6.51
N GLN A 53 -14.40 3.33 -6.60
CA GLN A 53 -13.41 3.45 -5.52
C GLN A 53 -12.19 4.26 -5.95
N CYS A 54 -11.66 5.10 -5.07
CA CYS A 54 -10.40 5.79 -5.30
C CYS A 54 -9.22 4.81 -5.20
N ILE A 55 -8.54 4.54 -6.31
CA ILE A 55 -7.38 3.64 -6.37
C ILE A 55 -6.10 4.46 -6.58
N PRO A 56 -4.98 4.14 -5.90
CA PRO A 56 -3.70 4.82 -6.14
C PRO A 56 -3.28 4.74 -7.61
N SER A 57 -2.86 5.86 -8.19
CA SER A 57 -2.28 5.90 -9.54
C SER A 57 -0.78 6.14 -9.42
N ALA A 58 0.03 5.27 -10.04
CA ALA A 58 1.49 5.27 -9.91
C ALA A 58 2.21 6.46 -10.61
N ASN A 59 1.47 7.43 -11.16
CA ASN A 59 2.00 8.37 -12.17
C ASN A 59 1.83 9.87 -11.86
N VAL A 60 1.75 10.29 -10.59
CA VAL A 60 1.81 11.74 -10.26
C VAL A 60 2.63 12.05 -9.00
N PRO A 61 3.52 13.07 -9.01
CA PRO A 61 4.31 13.45 -7.84
C PRO A 61 3.44 14.12 -6.76
N SER A 62 3.45 13.55 -5.55
CA SER A 62 2.86 14.17 -4.36
C SER A 62 3.86 15.16 -3.75
N THR A 63 3.58 16.46 -3.81
CA THR A 63 4.32 17.49 -3.07
C THR A 63 3.72 17.64 -1.67
N GLY A 64 4.37 17.05 -0.66
CA GLY A 64 4.02 17.22 0.76
C GLY A 64 5.10 18.02 1.52
N PRO A 65 4.75 18.78 2.57
CA PRO A 65 5.73 19.47 3.41
C PRO A 65 6.35 18.55 4.49
N THR A 66 7.64 18.76 4.74
CA THR A 66 8.55 18.06 5.65
C THR A 66 8.28 18.34 7.14
N THR A 67 8.30 17.30 7.99
CA THR A 67 8.76 17.47 9.39
C THR A 67 9.37 16.19 10.00
N ALA A 68 10.66 16.31 10.33
CA ALA A 68 11.58 15.67 11.30
C ALA A 68 11.48 14.19 11.81
N PRO A 69 12.64 13.56 12.16
CA PRO A 69 12.78 12.14 12.49
C PRO A 69 12.79 11.83 14.00
N SER A 70 12.27 10.67 14.42
CA SER A 70 12.35 10.16 15.79
C SER A 70 13.01 8.78 15.86
N THR A 71 14.00 8.67 16.74
CA THR A 71 14.96 7.56 16.94
C THR A 71 14.38 6.38 17.73
N LYS A 72 14.78 5.15 17.34
CA LYS A 72 14.45 3.85 17.95
C LYS A 72 15.57 3.36 18.89
N PRO A 73 15.26 2.62 19.98
CA PRO A 73 16.20 1.64 20.56
C PRO A 73 15.90 0.18 20.17
N SER A 74 16.97 -0.58 19.99
CA SER A 74 17.04 -2.00 19.61
C SER A 74 17.23 -2.88 20.86
N THR A 75 16.47 -3.97 20.98
CA THR A 75 16.75 -5.07 21.92
C THR A 75 16.56 -6.39 21.18
N GLY A 76 17.66 -7.11 20.95
CA GLY A 76 17.62 -8.50 20.46
C GLY A 76 17.65 -9.51 21.63
N PRO A 77 17.44 -10.80 21.33
CA PRO A 77 17.96 -11.86 22.19
C PRO A 77 18.80 -12.93 21.45
N THR A 78 19.61 -13.58 22.28
CA THR A 78 20.68 -14.56 22.02
C THR A 78 20.18 -15.97 21.66
N THR A 79 21.02 -16.68 20.90
CA THR A 79 20.91 -18.03 20.31
C THR A 79 20.82 -19.23 21.26
N ALA A 80 20.14 -20.29 20.80
CA ALA A 80 20.39 -21.70 21.17
C ALA A 80 20.38 -22.58 19.89
N PRO A 81 21.27 -23.58 19.72
CA PRO A 81 21.31 -24.44 18.54
C PRO A 81 20.34 -25.62 18.70
N THR A 82 19.42 -25.78 17.76
CA THR A 82 18.50 -26.94 17.66
C THR A 82 19.00 -27.87 16.55
N PRO A 83 18.92 -29.21 16.70
CA PRO A 83 19.42 -30.17 15.71
C PRO A 83 18.75 -30.00 14.34
N GLN A 84 19.61 -29.91 13.32
CA GLN A 84 19.27 -29.81 11.90
C GLN A 84 18.49 -31.06 11.44
N PRO A 85 17.23 -30.94 11.01
CA PRO A 85 16.58 -32.02 10.26
C PRO A 85 17.20 -32.05 8.86
N SER A 86 17.57 -33.24 8.40
CA SER A 86 17.97 -33.51 7.02
C SER A 86 16.89 -32.97 6.07
N ALA A 87 17.26 -31.96 5.30
CA ALA A 87 16.43 -31.37 4.25
C ALA A 87 16.04 -32.48 3.26
N SER A 88 14.78 -32.89 3.32
CA SER A 88 14.16 -33.72 2.31
C SER A 88 13.85 -32.80 1.13
N SER A 89 14.24 -33.22 -0.08
CA SER A 89 13.98 -32.50 -1.33
C SER A 89 12.55 -31.92 -1.38
N PRO A 90 12.34 -30.74 -1.99
CA PRO A 90 11.02 -30.10 -2.04
C PRO A 90 10.07 -30.92 -2.91
N SER A 91 9.40 -31.89 -2.29
CA SER A 91 8.24 -32.55 -2.89
C SER A 91 7.01 -31.72 -2.53
N LEU A 92 6.36 -31.16 -3.54
CA LEU A 92 5.10 -30.49 -3.32
C LEU A 92 4.10 -31.54 -2.79
N PRO A 93 3.34 -31.23 -1.72
CA PRO A 93 2.48 -32.21 -1.04
C PRO A 93 1.29 -32.69 -1.90
N SER A 94 1.11 -32.15 -3.11
CA SER A 94 0.04 -32.52 -4.03
C SER A 94 0.37 -32.10 -5.46
N SER A 95 -0.10 -32.87 -6.44
CA SER A 95 -0.05 -32.56 -7.88
C SER A 95 -0.84 -31.30 -8.28
N LYS A 96 -1.62 -30.72 -7.37
CA LYS A 96 -2.35 -29.44 -7.57
C LYS A 96 -1.68 -28.24 -6.93
N SER A 97 -0.65 -28.44 -6.12
CA SER A 97 0.09 -27.34 -5.51
C SER A 97 1.11 -26.81 -6.51
N ILE A 98 1.20 -25.49 -6.63
CA ILE A 98 2.20 -24.80 -7.48
C ILE A 98 3.28 -24.10 -6.65
N TYR A 99 3.03 -23.88 -5.37
CA TYR A 99 3.96 -23.22 -4.46
C TYR A 99 4.09 -23.98 -3.13
N PHE A 100 5.33 -24.05 -2.67
CA PHE A 100 5.72 -24.41 -1.32
C PHE A 100 6.74 -23.36 -0.86
N GLY A 101 6.29 -22.49 0.03
CA GLY A 101 6.99 -21.23 0.32
C GLY A 101 7.27 -20.99 1.80
N THR A 102 8.10 -20.00 2.05
CA THR A 102 8.45 -19.49 3.38
C THR A 102 8.33 -17.97 3.43
N ALA A 103 8.47 -17.37 4.63
CA ALA A 103 8.47 -15.93 4.82
C ALA A 103 9.77 -15.47 5.50
N GLU A 104 10.43 -14.47 4.93
CA GLU A 104 11.69 -13.90 5.45
C GLU A 104 11.82 -12.46 4.90
N ASP A 105 12.53 -11.59 5.63
CA ASP A 105 12.84 -10.22 5.15
C ASP A 105 14.31 -10.06 4.74
N THR A 106 15.19 -10.93 5.26
CA THR A 106 16.63 -10.90 5.01
C THR A 106 17.15 -12.25 4.52
N PRO A 107 17.07 -12.54 3.21
CA PRO A 107 17.47 -13.86 2.68
C PRO A 107 18.96 -14.17 2.90
N THR A 108 19.79 -13.17 3.24
CA THR A 108 21.22 -13.34 3.55
C THR A 108 21.49 -14.24 4.76
N LYS A 109 20.54 -14.35 5.71
CA LYS A 109 20.69 -15.27 6.86
C LYS A 109 20.49 -16.73 6.51
N TYR A 110 19.80 -17.02 5.41
CA TYR A 110 19.39 -18.38 5.01
C TYR A 110 19.69 -18.64 3.52
N GLY A 111 20.78 -18.06 3.02
CA GLY A 111 21.07 -17.94 1.59
C GLY A 111 21.14 -19.25 0.80
N THR A 112 21.33 -20.40 1.46
CA THR A 112 21.27 -21.74 0.84
C THR A 112 19.94 -22.45 1.12
N ILE A 113 19.39 -22.31 2.33
CA ILE A 113 18.17 -23.01 2.75
C ILE A 113 16.95 -22.56 1.94
N ILE A 114 16.79 -21.26 1.70
CA ILE A 114 15.61 -20.73 1.01
C ILE A 114 15.54 -21.22 -0.45
N PRO A 115 16.57 -21.04 -1.30
CA PRO A 115 16.50 -21.48 -2.69
C PRO A 115 16.47 -23.00 -2.86
N ASP A 116 17.05 -23.77 -1.92
CA ASP A 116 17.11 -25.23 -2.02
C ASP A 116 15.79 -25.92 -1.62
N ASN A 117 14.95 -25.28 -0.81
CA ASN A 117 13.77 -25.90 -0.21
C ASN A 117 12.43 -25.23 -0.54
N PHE A 118 12.46 -23.97 -1.01
CA PHE A 118 11.23 -23.19 -1.23
C PHE A 118 11.24 -22.55 -2.61
N ASN A 119 10.08 -22.59 -3.28
CA ASN A 119 9.88 -21.95 -4.59
C ASN A 119 9.03 -20.68 -4.53
N LEU A 120 8.67 -20.24 -3.33
CA LEU A 120 7.95 -18.99 -3.05
C LEU A 120 8.53 -18.36 -1.77
N LEU A 121 8.80 -17.06 -1.82
CA LEU A 121 9.23 -16.28 -0.66
C LEU A 121 8.31 -15.08 -0.50
N VAL A 122 7.79 -14.88 0.71
CA VAL A 122 6.91 -13.75 1.05
C VAL A 122 7.61 -12.87 2.08
N ALA A 123 7.45 -11.54 1.97
CA ALA A 123 8.00 -10.62 2.96
C ALA A 123 7.29 -10.77 4.30
N GLY A 124 8.04 -10.91 5.39
CA GLY A 124 7.48 -10.93 6.73
C GLY A 124 7.02 -9.53 7.17
N ASN A 125 7.86 -8.52 6.91
CA ASN A 125 7.67 -7.14 7.30
C ASN A 125 7.88 -6.15 6.16
N GLY A 126 8.75 -6.44 5.19
CA GLY A 126 9.19 -5.52 4.14
C GLY A 126 8.09 -4.94 3.24
N MET A 127 6.94 -5.62 3.18
CA MET A 127 5.78 -5.23 2.36
C MET A 127 4.59 -4.71 3.19
N LYS A 128 4.74 -4.59 4.51
CA LYS A 128 3.70 -3.98 5.34
C LYS A 128 3.55 -2.50 5.02
N TRP A 129 2.36 -1.92 5.20
CA TRP A 129 2.09 -0.50 4.92
C TRP A 129 3.09 0.42 5.62
N ASP A 130 3.28 0.22 6.91
CA ASP A 130 4.25 0.95 7.72
C ASP A 130 5.69 0.74 7.26
N ALA A 131 5.98 -0.29 6.45
CA ALA A 131 7.29 -0.54 5.88
C ALA A 131 7.54 0.22 4.57
N HIS A 132 6.54 0.38 3.71
CA HIS A 132 6.71 1.05 2.42
C HIS A 132 6.15 2.47 2.38
N GLU A 133 5.24 2.86 3.28
CA GLU A 133 4.65 4.20 3.34
C GLU A 133 4.57 4.69 4.80
N ARG A 134 5.74 4.89 5.43
CA ARG A 134 5.86 5.44 6.80
C ARG A 134 5.22 6.82 6.93
N SER A 135 5.21 7.56 5.84
CA SER A 135 4.59 8.88 5.75
C SER A 135 3.82 8.93 4.44
N LYS A 136 2.62 9.52 4.49
CA LYS A 136 1.70 9.55 3.35
C LYS A 136 2.42 10.07 2.09
N GLY A 137 2.42 9.27 1.03
CA GLY A 137 3.05 9.58 -0.25
C GLY A 137 4.58 9.53 -0.28
N VAL A 138 5.24 9.06 0.78
CA VAL A 138 6.70 8.82 0.82
C VAL A 138 6.93 7.32 0.81
N PHE A 139 7.38 6.82 -0.35
CA PHE A 139 7.61 5.40 -0.54
C PHE A 139 9.07 5.01 -0.30
N ASP A 140 9.29 3.98 0.51
CA ASP A 140 10.60 3.37 0.75
C ASP A 140 10.56 1.86 0.51
N PHE A 141 11.19 1.40 -0.56
CA PHE A 141 11.27 -0.01 -0.92
C PHE A 141 12.60 -0.66 -0.53
N SER A 142 13.45 0.02 0.24
CA SER A 142 14.77 -0.50 0.63
C SER A 142 14.68 -1.79 1.43
N ASN A 143 13.58 -1.97 2.19
CA ASN A 143 13.28 -3.18 2.95
C ASN A 143 12.31 -4.12 2.22
N SER A 144 11.91 -3.81 0.98
CA SER A 144 11.10 -4.72 0.17
C SER A 144 11.90 -6.00 -0.09
N LEU A 145 11.17 -7.10 -0.27
CA LEU A 145 11.76 -8.41 -0.52
C LEU A 145 12.66 -8.31 -1.76
N HIS A 146 13.98 -8.28 -1.56
CA HIS A 146 14.92 -8.55 -2.63
C HIS A 146 14.76 -10.02 -2.97
N THR A 147 13.88 -10.33 -3.92
CA THR A 147 13.92 -11.63 -4.56
C THR A 147 15.33 -11.76 -5.12
N PRO A 148 16.13 -12.78 -4.72
CA PRO A 148 17.32 -13.09 -5.50
C PRO A 148 16.81 -13.31 -6.91
N SER A 149 17.24 -12.46 -7.84
CA SER A 149 16.94 -12.58 -9.25
C SER A 149 17.24 -14.03 -9.60
N ARG A 150 16.20 -14.81 -9.90
CA ARG A 150 16.36 -16.16 -10.39
C ARG A 150 17.03 -15.98 -11.75
N THR A 151 18.35 -16.13 -11.77
CA THR A 151 19.12 -16.18 -13.01
C THR A 151 18.45 -17.25 -13.86
N ALA A 152 17.89 -16.82 -14.99
CA ALA A 152 17.36 -17.71 -16.01
C ALA A 152 18.47 -18.57 -16.59
#